data_AF-A0AAC8W819-F1
#
_entry.id   AF-A0AAC8W819-F1
#
_cell.length_a   1.000
_cell.length_b   1.000
_cell.length_c   1.000
_cell.angle_alpha   90.00
_cell.angle_beta   90.00
_cell.angle_gamma   90.00
#
_symmetry.space_group_name_H-M   'P 1'
#
loop_
_entity.id
_entity.type
_entity.pdbx_description
1 polymer ?
#
loop_
_entity_poly.entity_id
_entity_poly.type
_entity_poly.pdbx_seq_one_letter_code
_entity_poly.pdbx_strand_id
1 'polypeptide(L)'
;MCTRYVKVIKPIRVYKVRTGTCEAKNKFHKYGKIKKGAKIWISHYLMSTGGGWVVISAHKYYSTRRTFFFASNGHARANWYKRIA
;
A
#
# COMPACT_ATOMS: atom_id res chain seq x y z
N MET A 1 10.45 -8.63 6.04
CA MET A 1 9.06 -8.10 6.04
C MET A 1 8.12 -9.22 5.63
N CYS A 2 7.09 -9.53 6.43
CA CYS A 2 6.05 -10.47 5.99
C CYS A 2 5.17 -9.78 4.93
N THR A 3 5.13 -10.35 3.73
CA THR A 3 4.34 -9.85 2.60
C THR A 3 3.24 -10.86 2.24
N ARG A 4 2.13 -10.36 1.70
CA ARG A 4 1.03 -11.18 1.19
C ARG A 4 0.90 -10.98 -0.31
N TYR A 5 0.74 -12.07 -1.06
CA TYR A 5 0.46 -11.99 -2.48
C TYR A 5 -1.05 -11.91 -2.72
N VAL A 6 -1.49 -10.84 -3.37
CA VAL A 6 -2.92 -10.51 -3.48
C VAL A 6 -3.33 -10.12 -4.90
N LYS A 7 -4.57 -10.45 -5.26
CA LYS A 7 -5.25 -9.98 -6.47
C LYS A 7 -6.11 -8.79 -6.12
N VAL A 8 -5.95 -7.70 -6.85
CA VAL A 8 -6.80 -6.51 -6.72
C VAL A 8 -8.18 -6.81 -7.31
N ILE A 9 -9.22 -6.77 -6.48
CA ILE A 9 -10.63 -6.98 -6.89
C ILE A 9 -11.39 -5.67 -7.06
N LYS A 10 -10.97 -4.60 -6.38
CA LYS A 10 -11.46 -3.22 -6.58
C LYS A 10 -10.27 -2.30 -6.75
N PRO A 11 -10.31 -1.36 -7.70
CA PRO A 11 -9.15 -0.55 -7.98
C PRO A 11 -8.92 0.47 -6.86
N ILE A 12 -7.68 0.60 -6.40
CA ILE A 12 -7.33 1.37 -5.19
C ILE A 12 -6.33 2.49 -5.47
N ARG A 13 -6.45 3.60 -4.73
CA ARG A 13 -5.50 4.72 -4.81
C ARG A 13 -4.21 4.36 -4.09
N VAL A 14 -3.09 4.71 -4.73
CA VAL A 14 -1.75 4.53 -4.18
C VAL A 14 -1.13 5.90 -3.95
N TYR A 15 -0.51 6.02 -2.78
CA TYR A 15 0.21 7.20 -2.36
C TYR A 15 1.69 6.84 -2.21
N LYS A 16 2.57 7.71 -2.68
CA LYS A 16 3.99 7.68 -2.36
C LYS A 16 4.16 8.38 -1.02
N VAL A 17 4.65 7.65 -0.03
CA VAL A 17 4.86 8.13 1.33
C VAL A 17 6.32 8.42 1.52
N ARG A 18 6.65 9.64 1.95
CA ARG A 18 7.99 10.01 2.42
C ARG A 18 7.97 10.06 3.95
N THR A 19 8.80 9.23 4.60
CA THR A 19 8.80 9.12 6.06
C THR A 19 9.37 10.40 6.69
N GLY A 20 8.65 10.95 7.67
CA GLY A 20 9.13 12.04 8.52
C GLY A 20 9.97 11.53 9.70
N THR A 21 10.17 12.38 10.70
CA THR A 21 10.78 11.97 11.99
C THR A 21 9.82 11.16 12.85
N CYS A 22 8.52 11.23 12.58
CA CYS A 22 7.45 10.45 13.20
C CYS A 22 6.32 10.20 12.18
N GLU A 23 5.40 9.29 12.49
CA GLU A 23 4.30 8.91 11.59
C GLU A 23 3.42 10.10 11.17
N ALA A 24 3.13 11.02 12.11
CA ALA A 24 2.35 12.23 11.84
C ALA A 24 3.05 13.20 10.86
N LYS A 25 4.37 13.10 10.71
CA LYS A 25 5.17 13.90 9.77
C LYS A 25 5.40 13.21 8.43
N ASN A 26 4.77 12.06 8.20
CA ASN A 26 4.83 11.39 6.90
C ASN A 26 4.12 12.24 5.84
N LYS A 27 4.76 12.42 4.69
CA LYS A 27 4.17 13.15 3.56
C LYS A 27 3.58 12.16 2.56
N PHE A 28 2.26 12.25 2.36
CA PHE A 28 1.51 11.42 1.43
C PHE A 28 1.29 12.16 0.12
N HIS A 29 1.94 11.70 -0.94
CA HIS A 29 1.75 12.24 -2.29
C HIS A 29 0.95 11.26 -3.14
N LYS A 30 -0.13 11.71 -3.78
CA LYS A 30 -0.92 10.86 -4.69
C LYS A 30 -0.02 10.39 -5.84
N TYR A 31 0.15 9.08 -5.98
CA TYR A 31 1.02 8.50 -7.01
C TYR A 31 0.21 7.92 -8.17
N GLY A 32 -0.93 7.30 -7.87
CA GLY A 32 -1.79 6.75 -8.92
C GLY A 32 -2.87 5.82 -8.39
N LYS A 33 -3.28 4.89 -9.25
CA LYS A 33 -4.32 3.90 -8.94
C LYS A 33 -3.87 2.53 -9.44
N ILE A 34 -4.05 1.49 -8.62
CA ILE A 34 -3.87 0.10 -9.05
C ILE A 34 -5.20 -0.37 -9.63
N LYS A 35 -5.16 -0.90 -10.85
CA LYS A 35 -6.35 -1.39 -11.55
C LYS A 35 -6.78 -2.76 -11.02
N LYS A 36 -8.07 -3.06 -11.15
CA LYS A 36 -8.65 -4.39 -10.89
C LYS A 36 -7.90 -5.44 -11.75
N GLY A 37 -7.66 -6.60 -11.17
CA GLY A 37 -6.96 -7.72 -11.82
C GLY A 37 -5.44 -7.75 -11.57
N ALA A 38 -4.84 -6.63 -11.14
CA ALA A 38 -3.42 -6.59 -10.83
C ALA A 38 -3.07 -7.56 -9.69
N LYS A 39 -1.92 -8.22 -9.81
CA LYS A 39 -1.34 -9.05 -8.76
C LYS A 39 -0.16 -8.32 -8.15
N ILE A 40 -0.19 -8.12 -6.84
CA ILE A 40 0.81 -7.31 -6.13
C ILE A 40 1.15 -7.97 -4.79
N TRP A 41 2.31 -7.59 -4.24
CA TRP A 41 2.65 -7.89 -2.86
C TRP A 41 2.23 -6.72 -1.97
N ILE A 42 1.66 -7.02 -0.81
CA ILE A 42 1.33 -6.01 0.20
C ILE A 42 1.95 -6.38 1.54
N SER A 43 2.14 -5.39 2.43
CA SER A 43 2.52 -5.67 3.82
C SER A 43 1.47 -6.53 4.51
N HIS A 44 1.92 -7.36 5.46
CA HIS A 44 1.02 -8.12 6.31
C HIS A 44 0.18 -7.19 7.22
N TYR A 45 0.82 -6.14 7.74
CA TYR A 45 0.24 -5.21 8.69
C TYR A 45 -0.47 -4.04 8.01
N LEU A 46 -1.62 -3.68 8.57
CA LEU A 46 -2.31 -2.41 8.32
C LEU A 46 -1.51 -1.32 9.04
N MET A 47 -1.04 -0.31 8.32
CA MET A 47 -0.49 0.87 9.01
C MET A 47 -1.65 1.68 9.59
N SER A 48 -1.54 2.01 10.88
CA SER A 48 -2.47 2.88 11.59
C SER A 48 -2.62 4.24 10.87
N THR A 49 -1.52 4.74 10.32
CA THR A 49 -1.49 5.98 9.52
C THR A 49 -2.28 5.81 8.22
N GLY A 50 -3.58 6.16 8.25
CA GLY A 50 -4.43 6.26 7.07
C GLY A 50 -5.13 4.97 6.61
N GLY A 51 -5.14 3.92 7.46
CA GLY A 51 -5.93 2.70 7.22
C GLY A 51 -5.58 2.00 5.90
N GLY A 52 -4.35 1.53 5.77
CA GLY A 52 -3.91 0.95 4.49
C GLY A 52 -2.70 0.04 4.59
N TRP A 53 -2.29 -0.44 3.41
CA TRP A 53 -1.22 -1.43 3.26
C TRP A 53 -0.07 -0.86 2.46
N VAL A 54 1.15 -1.20 2.85
CA VAL A 54 2.34 -0.91 2.03
C VAL A 54 2.27 -1.78 0.79
N VAL A 55 2.36 -1.17 -0.39
CA VAL A 55 2.41 -1.87 -1.67
C VAL A 55 3.85 -2.11 -2.04
N ILE A 56 4.17 -3.36 -2.37
CA ILE A 56 5.47 -3.80 -2.80
C ILE A 56 5.32 -4.42 -4.20
N SER A 57 6.06 -3.90 -5.17
CA SER A 57 6.14 -4.44 -6.52
C SER A 57 7.55 -4.22 -7.03
N ALA A 58 8.20 -5.31 -7.44
CA ALA A 58 9.61 -5.35 -7.82
C ALA A 58 9.99 -4.28 -8.85
N HIS A 59 9.08 -3.88 -9.74
CA HIS A 59 9.39 -2.95 -10.83
C HIS A 59 8.79 -1.54 -10.69
N LYS A 60 7.74 -1.36 -9.86
CA LYS A 60 6.99 -0.09 -9.80
C LYS A 60 6.89 0.54 -8.42
N TYR A 61 6.85 -0.29 -7.37
CA TYR A 61 6.63 0.15 -6.00
C TYR A 61 7.81 -0.27 -5.14
N TYR A 62 8.88 0.52 -5.21
CA TYR A 62 10.08 0.33 -4.41
C TYR A 62 9.86 0.76 -2.95
N SER A 63 10.66 0.20 -2.05
CA SER A 63 10.68 0.59 -0.64
C SER A 63 12.11 0.90 -0.23
N THR A 64 12.35 2.11 0.24
CA THR A 64 13.61 2.52 0.87
C THR A 64 13.35 2.89 2.33
N ARG A 65 14.42 3.17 3.10
CA ARG A 65 14.29 3.68 4.48
C ARG A 65 13.48 4.98 4.59
N ARG A 66 13.37 5.76 3.49
CA ARG A 66 12.70 7.07 3.49
C ARG A 66 11.47 7.16 2.60
N THR A 67 11.15 6.13 1.83
CA THR A 67 10.07 6.18 0.85
C THR A 67 9.45 4.81 0.64
N PHE A 68 8.12 4.75 0.69
CA PHE A 68 7.36 3.54 0.36
C PHE A 68 6.04 3.92 -0.32
N PHE A 69 5.33 2.92 -0.85
CA PHE A 69 4.03 3.12 -1.48
C PHE A 69 2.91 2.56 -0.62
N PHE A 70 1.78 3.25 -0.57
CA PHE A 70 0.70 2.99 0.36
C PHE A 70 -0.64 2.94 -0.36
N ALA A 71 -1.32 1.81 -0.28
CA ALA A 71 -2.69 1.65 -0.74
C ALA A 71 -3.65 2.01 0.40
N SER A 72 -4.31 3.16 0.29
CA SER A 72 -5.27 3.63 1.30
C SER A 72 -6.67 3.10 1.01
N ASN A 73 -7.27 2.45 2.01
CA ASN A 73 -8.64 1.93 1.96
C ASN A 73 -9.56 2.62 2.98
N GLY A 74 -9.13 3.74 3.55
CA GLY A 74 -9.73 4.32 4.76
C GLY A 74 -9.67 3.35 5.94
N HIS A 75 -10.28 3.71 7.07
CA HIS A 75 -10.36 2.84 8.27
C HIS A 75 -11.24 1.59 8.07
N ALA A 76 -11.59 1.23 6.83
CA ALA A 76 -12.43 0.09 6.51
C ALA A 76 -11.63 -1.20 6.36
N ARG A 77 -12.28 -2.32 6.70
CA ARG A 77 -11.79 -3.68 6.45
C ARG A 77 -11.36 -3.82 4.98
N ALA A 78 -10.24 -4.50 4.75
CA ALA A 78 -9.73 -4.80 3.41
C ALA A 78 -10.81 -5.41 2.50
N ASN A 79 -11.35 -4.63 1.56
CA ASN A 79 -12.38 -5.09 0.61
C ASN A 79 -11.95 -4.91 -0.86
N TRP A 80 -10.69 -4.51 -1.09
CA TRP A 80 -10.14 -4.18 -2.39
C TRP A 80 -9.23 -5.27 -2.96
N TYR A 81 -8.84 -6.26 -2.16
CA TYR A 81 -8.01 -7.38 -2.59
C TYR A 81 -8.54 -8.74 -2.10
N LYS A 82 -8.13 -9.81 -2.78
CA LYS A 82 -8.23 -11.20 -2.33
C LYS A 82 -6.83 -11.81 -2.25
N ARG A 83 -6.56 -12.59 -1.20
CA ARG A 83 -5.30 -13.36 -1.07
C ARG A 83 -5.27 -14.46 -2.13
N ILE A 84 -4.10 -14.70 -2.73
CA ILE A 84 -3.90 -15.78 -3.72
C ILE A 84 -2.88 -16.82 -3.26
N ALA A 85 -2.07 -16.50 -2.25
CA ALA A 85 -1.10 -17.40 -1.61
C ALA A 85 -0.90 -16.99 -0.15
#